data_AF-A0A7R9Z095-F1
#
_entry.id   AF-A0A7R9Z095-F1
#
_cell.length_a   1.000
_cell.length_b   1.000
_cell.length_c   1.000
_cell.angle_alpha   90.00
_cell.angle_beta   90.00
_cell.angle_gamma   90.00
#
_symmetry.space_group_name_H-M   'P 1'
#
loop_
_entity.id
_entity.type
_entity.pdbx_description
1 polymer ?
#
loop_
_entity_poly.entity_id
_entity_poly.type
_entity_poly.pdbx_seq_one_letter_code
_entity_poly.pdbx_strand_id
1 'polypeptide(L)'
;ASGSHLYDPKVDIGTVVLSPGLKEGILDSVRNFDRFRRYRRRTPGVDEAIPYGTGLTLMFCGPSGTGKTMTANAVAAEVGKKLLLVDFPRLAEAERGKNNGGDNG
;
A
#
# COMPACT_ATOMS: atom_id res chain seq x y z
N ALA A 1 -14.55 5.18 -4.49
CA ALA A 1 -15.04 5.32 -5.87
C ALA A 1 -15.52 3.95 -6.33
N SER A 2 -16.33 3.82 -7.38
CA SER A 2 -16.61 2.48 -7.92
C SER A 2 -15.28 1.80 -8.29
N GLY A 3 -15.00 0.62 -7.72
CA GLY A 3 -13.73 -0.11 -7.87
C GLY A 3 -12.61 0.20 -6.88
N SER A 4 -12.79 1.13 -5.93
CA SER A 4 -11.82 1.34 -4.85
C SER A 4 -12.45 1.74 -3.52
N HIS A 5 -11.93 1.16 -2.45
CA HIS A 5 -12.44 1.33 -1.08
C HIS A 5 -11.30 1.69 -0.12
N LEU A 6 -11.40 2.86 0.51
CA LEU A 6 -10.46 3.35 1.50
C LEU A 6 -11.05 3.17 2.90
N TYR A 7 -10.33 2.50 3.79
CA TYR A 7 -10.82 2.22 5.14
C TYR A 7 -9.70 2.20 6.18
N ASP A 8 -10.09 2.36 7.44
CA ASP A 8 -9.22 2.26 8.60
C ASP A 8 -9.12 0.78 9.03
N PRO A 9 -7.99 0.11 8.80
CA PRO A 9 -7.81 -1.28 9.20
C PRO A 9 -7.73 -1.41 10.73
N LYS A 10 -8.26 -2.51 11.27
CA LYS A 10 -8.30 -2.78 12.72
C LYS A 10 -7.58 -4.06 13.13
N VAL A 11 -6.79 -4.64 12.22
CA VAL A 11 -6.09 -5.90 12.47
C VAL A 11 -4.86 -5.61 13.31
N ASP A 12 -4.70 -6.32 14.41
CA ASP A 12 -3.51 -6.25 15.25
C ASP A 12 -2.35 -7.05 14.61
N ILE A 13 -1.16 -6.46 14.56
CA ILE A 13 0.05 -7.14 14.06
C ILE A 13 0.47 -8.33 14.94
N GLY A 14 0.04 -8.35 16.21
CA GLY A 14 0.21 -9.47 17.12
C GLY A 14 -0.44 -10.76 16.61
N THR A 15 -1.58 -10.66 15.90
CA THR A 15 -2.34 -11.84 15.42
C THR A 15 -1.77 -12.44 14.13
N VAL A 16 -0.87 -11.72 13.45
CA VAL A 16 -0.26 -12.19 12.21
C VAL A 16 0.85 -13.19 12.54
N VAL A 17 0.66 -14.46 12.14
CA VAL A 17 1.65 -15.53 12.38
C VAL A 17 2.73 -15.48 11.30
N LEU A 18 3.89 -14.95 11.67
CA LEU A 18 5.12 -14.91 10.86
C LEU A 18 6.30 -15.20 11.78
N SER A 19 7.44 -15.60 11.20
CA SER A 19 8.68 -15.64 11.97
C SER A 19 8.99 -14.23 12.53
N PRO A 20 9.52 -14.12 13.76
CA PRO A 20 9.79 -12.82 14.38
C PRO A 20 10.64 -11.90 13.51
N GLY A 21 11.71 -12.44 12.89
CA GLY A 21 12.59 -11.66 12.02
C GLY A 21 11.91 -11.14 10.76
N LEU A 22 10.99 -11.90 10.16
CA LEU A 22 10.24 -11.42 9.00
C LEU A 22 9.24 -10.34 9.39
N LYS A 23 8.56 -10.50 10.54
CA LYS A 23 7.64 -9.51 11.06
C LYS A 23 8.36 -8.18 11.31
N GLU A 24 9.48 -8.20 12.03
CA GLU A 24 10.27 -6.99 12.27
C GLU A 24 10.81 -6.38 10.97
N GLY A 25 11.31 -7.18 10.02
CA GLY A 25 11.79 -6.66 8.75
C GLY A 25 10.72 -5.92 7.94
N ILE A 26 9.47 -6.39 7.97
CA ILE A 26 8.33 -5.69 7.36
C ILE A 26 8.06 -4.37 8.09
N LEU A 27 7.98 -4.41 9.43
CA LEU A 27 7.65 -3.22 10.23
C LEU A 27 8.73 -2.15 10.13
N ASP A 28 9.99 -2.53 10.20
CA ASP A 28 11.13 -1.63 10.03
C ASP A 28 11.12 -0.99 8.65
N SER A 29 10.83 -1.76 7.59
CA SER A 29 10.73 -1.20 6.24
C SER A 29 9.71 -0.07 6.18
N VAL A 30 8.51 -0.27 6.75
CA VAL A 30 7.43 0.72 6.68
C VAL A 30 7.66 1.89 7.64
N ARG A 31 8.09 1.63 8.88
CA ARG A 31 8.39 2.66 9.90
C ARG A 31 9.53 3.59 9.45
N ASN A 32 10.56 3.03 8.82
CA ASN A 32 11.72 3.79 8.37
C ASN A 32 11.49 4.53 7.05
N PHE A 33 10.48 4.13 6.26
CA PHE A 33 10.22 4.75 4.95
C PHE A 33 9.87 6.24 5.05
N ASP A 34 9.12 6.65 6.08
CA ASP A 34 8.80 8.07 6.30
C ASP A 34 10.05 8.89 6.64
N ARG A 35 11.01 8.30 7.37
CA ARG A 35 12.31 8.93 7.65
C ARG A 35 13.14 9.06 6.38
N PHE A 36 13.22 8.00 5.57
CA PHE A 36 13.90 8.01 4.27
C PHE A 36 13.33 9.10 3.36
N ARG A 37 12.00 9.21 3.23
CA ARG A 37 11.35 10.27 2.44
C ARG A 37 11.69 11.67 2.93
N ARG A 38 11.76 11.89 4.24
CA ARG A 38 12.13 13.19 4.83
C ARG A 38 13.59 13.53 4.61
N TYR A 39 14.49 12.56 4.77
CA TYR A 39 15.92 12.72 4.51
C TYR A 39 16.16 13.12 3.05
N ARG A 40 15.64 12.31 2.12
CA ARG A 40 15.74 12.57 0.68
C ARG A 40 15.29 13.98 0.31
N ARG A 41 14.12 14.43 0.80
CA ARG A 41 13.59 15.78 0.52
C ARG A 41 14.46 16.93 1.04
N ARG A 42 15.31 16.68 2.05
CA ARG A 42 16.12 17.72 2.71
C ARG A 42 17.58 17.71 2.31
N THR A 43 18.04 16.67 1.63
CA THR A 43 19.44 16.49 1.27
C THR A 43 19.60 16.77 -0.22
N PRO A 44 20.20 17.92 -0.60
CA PRO A 44 20.53 18.20 -2.00
C PRO A 44 21.42 17.10 -2.61
N GLY A 45 21.24 16.77 -3.89
CA GLY A 45 22.04 15.76 -4.58
C GLY A 45 21.48 14.32 -4.50
N VAL A 46 20.57 14.03 -3.56
CA VAL A 46 20.01 12.67 -3.41
C VAL A 46 19.03 12.34 -4.53
N ASP A 47 18.23 13.31 -4.97
CA ASP A 47 17.24 13.10 -6.04
C ASP A 47 17.92 12.91 -7.40
N GLU A 48 19.04 13.59 -7.62
CA GLU A 48 19.89 13.44 -8.81
C GLU A 48 20.62 12.10 -8.82
N ALA A 49 21.13 11.67 -7.66
CA ALA A 49 21.83 10.39 -7.52
C ALA A 49 20.88 9.18 -7.59
N ILE A 50 19.62 9.33 -7.17
CA ILE A 50 18.61 8.26 -7.13
C ILE A 50 17.32 8.76 -7.79
N PRO A 51 17.24 8.77 -9.14
CA PRO A 51 16.11 9.38 -9.84
C PRO A 51 14.83 8.51 -9.84
N TYR A 52 14.93 7.19 -9.59
CA TYR A 52 13.79 6.27 -9.66
C TYR A 52 13.79 5.25 -8.51
N GLY A 53 12.70 4.50 -8.37
CA GLY A 53 12.60 3.37 -7.43
C GLY A 53 12.54 3.77 -5.96
N THR A 54 12.05 4.97 -5.65
CA THR A 54 12.09 5.56 -4.30
C THR A 54 10.86 5.24 -3.45
N GLY A 55 9.94 4.45 -4.01
CA GLY A 55 8.79 3.89 -3.32
C GLY A 55 9.15 2.66 -2.50
N LEU A 56 8.35 2.38 -1.47
CA LEU A 56 8.37 1.08 -0.80
C LEU A 56 7.26 0.20 -1.38
N THR A 57 7.64 -0.97 -1.88
CA THR A 57 6.71 -1.99 -2.37
C THR A 57 6.94 -3.28 -1.58
N LEU A 58 5.86 -3.81 -1.00
CA LEU A 58 5.86 -5.11 -0.33
C LEU A 58 4.90 -6.04 -1.06
N MET A 59 5.38 -7.23 -1.45
CA MET A 59 4.58 -8.26 -2.10
C MET A 59 4.41 -9.45 -1.17
N PHE A 60 3.18 -9.69 -0.70
CA PHE A 60 2.84 -10.87 0.08
C PHE A 60 2.38 -11.99 -0.86
N CYS A 61 3.12 -13.09 -0.93
CA CYS A 61 2.84 -14.22 -1.80
C CYS A 61 2.74 -15.53 -0.99
N GLY A 62 1.89 -16.45 -1.44
CA GLY A 62 1.69 -17.76 -0.83
C GLY A 62 0.28 -18.33 -1.09
N PRO A 63 0.02 -19.60 -0.72
CA PRO A 63 -1.26 -20.29 -0.90
C PRO A 63 -2.48 -19.51 -0.38
N SER A 64 -3.68 -19.82 -0.86
CA SER A 64 -4.91 -19.22 -0.31
C SER A 64 -5.01 -19.49 1.20
N GLY A 65 -5.50 -18.53 1.97
CA GLY A 65 -5.65 -18.65 3.42
C GLY A 65 -4.41 -18.35 4.27
N THR A 66 -3.23 -18.09 3.69
CA THR A 66 -1.99 -17.81 4.47
C THR A 66 -1.87 -16.40 5.05
N GLY A 67 -2.97 -15.67 5.21
CA GLY A 67 -2.97 -14.37 5.88
C GLY A 67 -2.40 -13.18 5.10
N LYS A 68 -2.10 -13.28 3.79
CA LYS A 68 -1.59 -12.15 2.97
C LYS A 68 -2.38 -10.84 3.15
N THR A 69 -3.70 -10.90 3.01
CA THR A 69 -4.60 -9.74 3.18
C THR A 69 -4.63 -9.26 4.62
N MET A 70 -4.57 -10.18 5.58
CA MET A 70 -4.48 -9.86 7.01
C MET A 70 -3.18 -9.11 7.31
N THR A 71 -2.05 -9.56 6.77
CA THR A 71 -0.74 -8.89 6.93
C THR A 71 -0.78 -7.47 6.38
N ALA A 72 -1.32 -7.24 5.19
CA ALA A 72 -1.44 -5.89 4.63
C ALA A 72 -2.29 -4.95 5.52
N ASN A 73 -3.39 -5.47 6.08
CA ASN A 73 -4.23 -4.73 7.03
C ASN A 73 -3.49 -4.42 8.33
N ALA A 74 -2.82 -5.41 8.90
CA ALA A 74 -2.09 -5.26 10.16
C ALA A 74 -0.95 -4.24 10.04
N VAL A 75 -0.19 -4.30 8.94
CA VAL A 75 0.88 -3.34 8.65
C VAL A 75 0.33 -1.92 8.54
N ALA A 76 -0.77 -1.72 7.81
CA ALA A 76 -1.39 -0.41 7.66
C ALA A 76 -1.93 0.14 9.01
N ALA A 77 -2.54 -0.71 9.83
CA ALA A 77 -2.98 -0.36 11.18
C ALA A 77 -1.80 0.06 12.08
N GLU A 78 -0.72 -0.72 12.06
CA GLU A 78 0.49 -0.50 12.85
C GLU A 78 1.15 0.87 12.55
N VAL A 79 1.10 1.33 11.30
CA VAL A 79 1.65 2.65 10.91
C VAL A 79 0.62 3.77 10.87
N GLY A 80 -0.60 3.52 11.35
CA GLY A 80 -1.67 4.52 11.42
C GLY A 80 -2.09 5.06 10.05
N LYS A 81 -2.10 4.21 9.01
CA LYS A 81 -2.49 4.59 7.65
C LYS A 81 -3.79 3.88 7.25
N LYS A 82 -4.60 4.58 6.45
CA LYS A 82 -5.74 3.96 5.76
C LYS A 82 -5.25 3.00 4.70
N LEU A 83 -5.98 1.90 4.52
CA LEU A 83 -5.71 0.93 3.47
C LEU A 83 -6.64 1.18 2.28
N LEU A 84 -6.05 1.35 1.09
CA LEU A 84 -6.79 1.46 -0.16
C LEU A 84 -6.87 0.08 -0.81
N LEU A 85 -8.05 -0.51 -0.81
CA LEU A 85 -8.35 -1.70 -1.59
C LEU A 85 -8.76 -1.28 -3.01
N VAL A 86 -8.09 -1.86 -4.01
CA VAL A 86 -8.37 -1.64 -5.43
C VAL A 86 -8.84 -2.94 -6.05
N ASP A 87 -10.03 -2.90 -6.65
CA ASP A 87 -10.58 -3.96 -7.50
C ASP A 87 -10.45 -3.48 -8.96
N PHE A 88 -9.42 -3.97 -9.65
CA PHE A 88 -9.09 -3.50 -11.00
C PHE A 88 -10.22 -3.70 -12.02
N PRO A 89 -10.88 -4.88 -12.10
CA PRO A 89 -12.05 -5.05 -12.96
C PRO A 89 -13.13 -3.99 -12.73
N ARG A 90 -13.56 -3.81 -11.48
CA ARG A 90 -14.61 -2.84 -11.14
C ARG A 90 -14.18 -1.39 -11.38
N LEU A 91 -12.89 -1.11 -11.16
CA LEU A 91 -12.32 0.21 -11.43
C LEU A 91 -12.35 0.51 -12.95
N ALA A 92 -11.97 -0.46 -13.78
CA ALA A 92 -12.00 -0.30 -15.23
C ALA A 92 -13.41 -0.08 -15.78
N GLU A 93 -14.41 -0.77 -15.23
CA GLU A 93 -15.84 -0.56 -15.58
C GLU A 93 -16.31 0.85 -15.20
N ALA A 94 -15.94 1.33 -14.01
CA ALA A 94 -16.29 2.66 -13.54
C ALA A 94 -15.75 3.78 -14.44
N GLU A 95 -14.51 3.63 -14.92
CA GLU A 95 -13.89 4.62 -15.81
C GLU A 95 -14.53 4.62 -17.20
N ARG A 96 -14.96 3.47 -17.72
CA ARG A 96 -15.71 3.41 -19.01
C ARG A 96 -17.06 4.12 -18.93
N GLY A 97 -17.79 3.96 -17.82
CA GLY A 97 -19.09 4.61 -17.63
C GLY A 97 -19.03 6.14 -17.60
N LYS A 98 -17.91 6.73 -17.15
CA LYS A 98 -17.71 8.18 -17.14
C LYS A 98 -17.42 8.77 -18.52
N ASN A 99 -16.80 8.01 -19.42
CA ASN A 99 -16.40 8.48 -20.75
C ASN A 99 -17.54 8.45 -21.79
N ASN A 100 -18.69 7.83 -21.50
CA ASN A 100 -19.83 7.72 -22.42
C ASN A 100 -20.91 8.81 -22.21
N GLY A 101 -20.61 9.89 -21.49
CA GLY A 101 -21.56 10.98 -21.17
C GLY A 101 -21.57 12.16 -22.15
N GLY A 102 -21.03 12.03 -23.36
CA GLY A 102 -20.89 13.13 -24.32
C GLY A 102 -21.59 12.86 -25.66
N ASP A 103 -22.42 13.82 -26.04
CA ASP A 103 -23.03 14.07 -27.35
C ASP A 103 -24.38 13.39 -27.65
N ASN A 104 -25.44 14.18 -27.44
CA ASN A 104 -26.67 14.15 -28.22
C ASN A 104 -27.05 15.62 -28.47
N GLY A 105 -26.39 16.22 -29.46
CA GLY A 105 -26.88 17.40 -30.17
C GLY A 105 -27.82 17.00 -31.31
#